data_AF-A0A3U9SYH3-F1
#
_entry.id   AF-A0A3U9SYH3-F1
#
_cell.length_a   1.000
_cell.length_b   1.000
_cell.length_c   1.000
_cell.angle_alpha   90.00
_cell.angle_beta   90.00
_cell.angle_gamma   90.00
#
_symmetry.space_group_name_H-M   'P 1'
#
loop_
_entity.id
_entity.type
_entity.pdbx_description
1 polymer ?
#
loop_
_entity_poly.entity_id
_entity_poly.type
_entity_poly.pdbx_seq_one_letter_code
_entity_poly.pdbx_strand_id
1 'polypeptide(L)'
;MKKLILCSGISFVLMALAGCSQNQLNQFQRQLSDVSTMISPGEQHTSDKQAERNEITQAFSLPVGVDTAALRLKQHYGFPSDEDVSAARNNGQGNAGWSASAISEGASWSAQPGSYYRMSRNWAANDRLTIEVTGDAKRSNVTAIYRSSNPEHLKPEWTARLWKQIPEVARGTKVSREVGQ
;
A
#
# COMPACT_ATOMS: atom_id res chain seq x y z
N MET A 1 -9.31 -57.05 35.95
CA MET A 1 -9.28 -58.13 34.94
C MET A 1 -10.38 -57.82 33.93
N LYS A 2 -10.23 -57.70 32.61
CA LYS A 2 -9.19 -58.02 31.63
C LYS A 2 -9.31 -57.01 30.47
N LYS A 3 -8.17 -56.66 29.88
CA LYS A 3 -8.05 -55.91 28.62
C LYS A 3 -8.46 -56.83 27.46
N LEU A 4 -9.10 -56.30 26.43
CA LEU A 4 -9.25 -56.98 25.14
C LEU A 4 -8.64 -56.10 24.05
N ILE A 5 -7.42 -56.47 23.71
CA ILE A 5 -6.71 -56.13 22.47
C ILE A 5 -7.19 -57.17 21.44
N LEU A 6 -7.56 -56.72 20.25
CA LEU A 6 -7.66 -57.58 19.07
C LEU A 6 -7.04 -56.84 17.89
N CYS A 7 -5.86 -57.31 17.51
CA CYS A 7 -5.18 -57.01 16.26
C CYS A 7 -5.72 -57.90 15.13
N SER A 8 -5.42 -57.46 13.91
CA SER A 8 -5.15 -58.26 12.71
C SER A 8 -6.24 -58.29 11.64
N GLY A 9 -5.88 -57.82 10.44
CA GLY A 9 -6.68 -57.96 9.23
C GLY A 9 -6.27 -56.98 8.12
N ILE A 10 -5.06 -57.10 7.60
CA ILE A 10 -4.59 -56.42 6.39
C ILE A 10 -5.51 -56.81 5.22
N SER A 11 -6.12 -55.83 4.55
CA SER A 11 -6.65 -56.01 3.20
C SER A 11 -6.19 -54.84 2.33
N PHE A 12 -5.18 -55.13 1.52
CA PHE A 12 -4.73 -54.31 0.40
C PHE A 12 -5.86 -54.26 -0.63
N VAL A 13 -6.45 -53.08 -0.84
CA VAL A 13 -7.22 -52.80 -2.06
C VAL A 13 -6.56 -51.64 -2.78
N LEU A 14 -5.80 -52.00 -3.81
CA LEU A 14 -5.29 -51.10 -4.85
C LEU A 14 -6.47 -50.62 -5.71
N MET A 15 -6.94 -49.40 -5.47
CA MET A 15 -7.71 -48.66 -6.48
C MET A 15 -6.75 -47.76 -7.26
N ALA A 16 -6.18 -48.31 -8.33
CA ALA A 16 -5.58 -47.52 -9.39
C ALA A 16 -6.70 -47.02 -10.31
N LEU A 17 -7.15 -45.78 -10.10
CA LEU A 17 -7.91 -45.05 -11.10
C LEU A 17 -6.91 -44.34 -12.01
N ALA A 18 -6.81 -44.85 -13.22
CA ALA A 18 -6.16 -44.19 -14.35
C ALA A 18 -6.89 -42.88 -14.66
N GLY A 19 -6.28 -41.76 -14.27
CA GLY A 19 -6.62 -40.43 -14.76
C GLY A 19 -5.68 -40.06 -15.91
N CYS A 20 -6.04 -40.44 -17.13
CA CYS A 20 -5.41 -39.92 -18.35
C CYS A 20 -5.98 -38.52 -18.65
N SER A 21 -5.16 -37.48 -18.59
CA SER A 21 -5.11 -36.38 -19.57
C SER A 21 -4.03 -35.38 -19.18
N GLN A 22 -2.80 -35.65 -19.61
CA GLN A 22 -1.72 -34.67 -19.63
C GLN A 22 -1.40 -34.43 -21.12
N ASN A 23 -2.11 -33.52 -21.79
CA ASN A 23 -1.62 -32.87 -23.03
C ASN A 23 -2.48 -31.70 -23.55
N GLN A 24 -2.74 -30.68 -22.72
CA GLN A 24 -3.46 -29.46 -23.17
C GLN A 24 -2.76 -28.15 -22.74
N LEU A 25 -1.44 -28.16 -22.51
CA LEU A 25 -0.66 -26.93 -22.19
C LEU A 25 0.42 -26.57 -23.22
N ASN A 26 0.74 -27.44 -24.18
CA ASN A 26 1.75 -27.15 -25.20
C ASN A 26 1.21 -26.51 -26.50
N GLN A 27 -0.12 -26.51 -26.72
CA GLN A 27 -0.71 -25.87 -27.90
C GLN A 27 -1.02 -24.39 -27.71
N PHE A 28 -1.26 -23.92 -26.48
CA PHE A 28 -1.56 -22.50 -26.22
C PHE A 28 -0.32 -21.60 -26.34
N GLN A 29 0.87 -22.11 -26.00
CA GLN A 29 2.13 -21.37 -26.20
C GLN A 29 2.53 -21.23 -27.68
N ARG A 30 2.17 -22.19 -28.54
CA ARG A 30 2.47 -22.09 -29.98
C ARG A 30 1.54 -21.13 -30.71
N GLN A 31 0.28 -21.02 -30.30
CA GLN A 31 -0.67 -20.10 -30.93
C GLN A 31 -0.42 -18.63 -30.61
N LEU A 32 0.35 -18.32 -29.56
CA LEU A 32 0.83 -16.94 -29.29
C LEU A 32 2.13 -16.61 -30.02
N SER A 33 2.86 -17.61 -30.51
CA SER A 33 4.18 -17.41 -31.15
C SER A 33 4.07 -17.05 -32.64
N ASP A 34 2.98 -17.45 -33.32
CA ASP A 34 2.77 -17.17 -34.75
C ASP A 34 2.07 -15.82 -35.04
N VAL A 35 1.72 -15.04 -34.00
CA VAL A 35 1.29 -13.62 -34.12
C VAL A 35 2.38 -12.69 -33.59
N SER A 36 3.65 -13.04 -33.83
CA SER A 36 4.81 -12.23 -33.43
C SER A 36 5.82 -11.99 -34.55
N THR A 37 5.39 -12.10 -35.82
CA THR A 37 6.26 -11.90 -37.00
C THR A 37 6.16 -10.51 -37.63
N MET A 38 5.68 -9.50 -36.91
CA MET A 38 5.90 -8.09 -37.26
C MET A 38 6.30 -7.24 -36.04
N ILE A 39 7.35 -7.63 -35.32
CA ILE A 39 8.08 -6.67 -34.47
C ILE A 39 9.57 -6.89 -34.71
N SER A 40 10.16 -5.91 -35.38
CA SER A 40 11.59 -5.80 -35.63
C SER A 40 12.37 -5.70 -34.30
N PRO A 41 13.58 -6.29 -34.18
CA PRO A 41 14.33 -6.29 -32.95
C PRO A 41 15.18 -5.02 -32.83
N GLY A 42 15.08 -4.33 -31.70
CA GLY A 42 16.02 -3.28 -31.34
C GLY A 42 15.49 -2.39 -30.24
N GLU A 43 16.27 -2.29 -29.16
CA GLU A 43 16.23 -1.23 -28.15
C GLU A 43 15.33 -1.48 -26.93
N GLN A 44 16.02 -1.94 -25.89
CA GLN A 44 15.89 -1.55 -24.49
C GLN A 44 14.49 -1.22 -23.97
N HIS A 45 14.02 -2.16 -23.16
CA HIS A 45 13.16 -1.97 -22.01
C HIS A 45 13.61 -0.76 -21.15
N THR A 46 13.17 0.44 -21.52
CA THR A 46 12.86 1.49 -20.56
C THR A 46 11.35 1.59 -20.49
N SER A 47 10.83 1.29 -19.30
CA SER A 47 9.44 1.54 -18.94
C SER A 47 9.26 3.05 -18.77
N ASP A 48 9.39 3.82 -19.84
CA ASP A 48 9.07 5.25 -19.89
C ASP A 48 7.77 5.43 -20.68
N LYS A 49 6.72 4.75 -20.21
CA LYS A 49 5.36 5.27 -20.37
C LYS A 49 4.98 5.95 -19.06
N GLN A 50 5.67 7.05 -18.77
CA GLN A 50 5.19 8.10 -17.88
C GLN A 50 3.97 8.74 -18.57
N ALA A 51 2.85 8.01 -18.57
CA ALA A 51 1.54 8.61 -18.79
C ALA A 51 1.43 9.73 -17.77
N GLU A 52 1.42 10.98 -18.25
CA GLU A 52 1.14 12.24 -17.55
C GLU A 52 0.77 12.03 -16.07
N ARG A 53 1.77 11.73 -15.24
CA ARG A 53 1.52 11.38 -13.84
C ARG A 53 1.26 12.71 -13.19
N ASN A 54 -0.01 12.98 -12.92
CA ASN A 54 -0.47 14.05 -12.04
C ASN A 54 0.00 13.85 -10.59
N GLU A 55 1.18 13.26 -10.39
CA GLU A 55 1.79 12.95 -9.13
C GLU A 55 3.31 13.00 -9.19
N ILE A 56 3.89 13.35 -8.06
CA ILE A 56 5.32 13.30 -7.81
C ILE A 56 5.57 12.46 -6.55
N THR A 57 6.70 11.77 -6.50
CA THR A 57 7.02 10.81 -5.45
C THR A 57 8.41 11.06 -4.88
N GLN A 58 8.57 10.91 -3.57
CA GLN A 58 9.87 10.98 -2.92
C GLN A 58 10.01 9.89 -1.85
N ALA A 59 11.20 9.31 -1.77
CA ALA A 59 11.53 8.24 -0.82
C ALA A 59 12.60 8.67 0.18
N PHE A 60 12.48 8.19 1.42
CA PHE A 60 13.39 8.51 2.52
C PHE A 60 13.69 7.27 3.36
N SER A 61 14.98 6.96 3.55
CA SER A 61 15.41 5.94 4.51
C SER A 61 15.73 6.57 5.87
N LEU A 62 15.17 6.02 6.94
CA LEU A 62 15.22 6.61 8.28
C LEU A 62 15.67 5.61 9.34
N PRO A 63 16.50 6.02 10.32
CA PRO A 63 16.95 5.20 11.43
C PRO A 63 15.92 5.18 12.58
N VAL A 64 14.66 4.95 12.24
CA VAL A 64 13.54 4.84 13.18
C VAL A 64 12.65 3.69 12.75
N GLY A 65 12.11 2.94 13.72
CA GLY A 65 11.23 1.82 13.45
C GLY A 65 9.94 2.22 12.73
N VAL A 66 9.42 1.29 11.94
CA VAL A 66 8.25 1.47 11.07
C VAL A 66 7.02 1.98 11.83
N ASP A 67 6.68 1.38 12.98
CA ASP A 67 5.51 1.78 13.78
C ASP A 67 5.64 3.20 14.32
N THR A 68 6.85 3.58 14.75
CA THR A 68 7.12 4.92 15.29
C THR A 68 7.06 5.98 14.20
N ALA A 69 7.64 5.71 13.04
CA ALA A 69 7.55 6.60 11.88
C ALA A 69 6.09 6.78 11.45
N ALA A 70 5.37 5.67 11.28
CA ALA A 70 3.97 5.68 10.85
C ALA A 70 3.07 6.44 11.83
N LEU A 71 3.22 6.21 13.14
CA LEU A 71 2.46 6.93 14.17
C LEU A 71 2.68 8.45 14.10
N ARG A 72 3.93 8.89 14.01
CA ARG A 72 4.28 10.32 13.93
C ARG A 72 3.71 10.97 12.67
N LEU A 73 3.82 10.30 11.54
CA LEU A 73 3.28 10.75 10.27
C LEU A 73 1.74 10.81 10.31
N LYS A 74 1.08 9.77 10.85
CA LYS A 74 -0.37 9.74 11.10
C LYS A 74 -0.81 10.97 11.88
N GLN A 75 -0.18 11.21 13.03
CA GLN A 75 -0.54 12.30 13.94
C GLN A 75 -0.28 13.69 13.34
N HIS A 76 0.86 13.88 12.67
CA HIS A 76 1.24 15.19 12.14
C HIS A 76 0.37 15.60 10.94
N TYR A 77 0.13 14.68 10.02
CA TYR A 77 -0.62 14.94 8.79
C TYR A 77 -2.11 14.62 8.93
N GLY A 78 -2.56 14.09 10.08
CA GLY A 78 -3.97 13.80 10.35
C GLY A 78 -4.55 12.76 9.39
N PHE A 79 -3.82 11.67 9.14
CA PHE A 79 -4.32 10.57 8.31
C PHE A 79 -5.39 9.77 9.08
N PRO A 80 -6.64 9.69 8.56
CA PRO A 80 -7.67 8.89 9.22
C PRO A 80 -7.39 7.40 9.11
N SER A 81 -7.56 6.65 10.21
CA SER A 81 -7.68 5.19 10.16
C SER A 81 -9.13 4.73 10.20
N ASP A 82 -9.34 3.44 9.99
CA ASP A 82 -10.67 2.82 10.05
C ASP A 82 -11.33 3.00 11.42
N GLU A 83 -10.52 3.02 12.49
CA GLU A 83 -10.99 3.32 13.85
C GLU A 83 -11.46 4.77 13.98
N ASP A 84 -10.77 5.73 13.37
CA ASP A 84 -11.15 7.16 13.41
C ASP A 84 -12.49 7.38 12.69
N VAL A 85 -12.67 6.74 11.53
CA VAL A 85 -13.93 6.76 10.76
C VAL A 85 -15.06 6.09 11.55
N SER A 86 -14.79 4.93 12.16
CA SER A 86 -15.78 4.20 12.96
C SER A 86 -16.18 4.97 14.22
N ALA A 87 -15.22 5.63 14.88
CA ALA A 87 -15.49 6.48 16.03
C ALA A 87 -16.37 7.67 15.65
N ALA A 88 -16.10 8.34 14.52
CA ALA A 88 -16.93 9.43 14.02
C ALA A 88 -18.35 8.97 13.69
N ARG A 89 -18.50 7.77 13.10
CA ARG A 89 -19.80 7.18 12.76
C ARG A 89 -20.63 6.82 13.99
N ASN A 90 -19.98 6.45 15.07
CA ASN A 90 -20.62 5.96 16.30
C ASN A 90 -20.61 7.01 17.43
N ASN A 91 -20.38 8.28 17.12
CA ASN A 91 -20.23 9.33 18.14
C ASN A 91 -21.56 9.78 18.80
N GLY A 92 -22.71 9.21 18.39
CA GLY A 92 -24.03 9.51 18.96
C GLY A 92 -24.63 10.87 18.56
N GLN A 93 -23.99 11.62 17.68
CA GLN A 93 -24.48 12.91 17.20
C GLN A 93 -25.41 12.72 15.99
N GLY A 94 -26.39 13.61 15.82
CA GLY A 94 -27.34 13.55 14.70
C GLY A 94 -26.70 13.68 13.30
N ASN A 95 -25.44 14.14 13.24
CA ASN A 95 -24.65 14.26 12.01
C ASN A 95 -23.56 13.18 11.86
N ALA A 96 -23.54 12.14 12.69
CA ALA A 96 -22.47 11.14 12.73
C ALA A 96 -22.15 10.50 11.36
N GLY A 97 -23.19 10.24 10.56
CA GLY A 97 -23.05 9.72 9.20
C GLY A 97 -22.31 10.68 8.27
N TRP A 98 -22.67 11.98 8.29
CA TRP A 98 -21.99 13.00 7.50
C TRP A 98 -20.55 13.20 7.96
N SER A 99 -20.33 13.29 9.27
CA SER A 99 -19.00 13.41 9.86
C SER A 99 -18.08 12.25 9.44
N ALA A 100 -18.56 11.01 9.50
CA ALA A 100 -17.80 9.84 9.07
C ALA A 100 -17.49 9.88 7.57
N SER A 101 -18.46 10.26 6.72
CA SER A 101 -18.24 10.40 5.28
C SER A 101 -17.18 11.43 4.97
N ALA A 102 -17.23 12.61 5.59
CA ALA A 102 -16.25 13.67 5.39
C ALA A 102 -14.82 13.25 5.81
N ILE A 103 -14.69 12.48 6.90
CA ILE A 103 -13.39 11.95 7.35
C ILE A 103 -12.87 10.88 6.39
N SER A 104 -13.76 10.02 5.87
CA SER A 104 -13.38 8.94 4.96
C SER A 104 -13.05 9.42 3.54
N GLU A 105 -13.41 10.64 3.18
CA GLU A 105 -13.23 11.15 1.83
C GLU A 105 -11.74 11.28 1.46
N GLY A 106 -11.32 10.52 0.44
CA GLY A 106 -9.92 10.42 0.02
C GLY A 106 -8.99 9.74 1.04
N ALA A 107 -9.54 9.28 2.16
CA ALA A 107 -8.83 8.52 3.16
C ALA A 107 -8.65 7.08 2.70
N SER A 108 -7.46 6.53 2.92
CA SER A 108 -7.23 5.10 2.85
C SER A 108 -6.24 4.72 3.93
N TRP A 109 -6.49 3.59 4.58
CA TRP A 109 -5.67 3.07 5.65
C TRP A 109 -5.40 1.59 5.38
N SER A 110 -4.15 1.18 5.52
CA SER A 110 -3.75 -0.21 5.54
C SER A 110 -2.55 -0.33 6.48
N ALA A 111 -2.61 -1.27 7.42
CA ALA A 111 -1.58 -1.43 8.44
C ALA A 111 -1.29 -2.90 8.70
N GLN A 112 -0.01 -3.22 8.69
CA GLN A 112 0.57 -4.45 9.19
C GLN A 112 1.62 -4.03 10.23
N PRO A 113 1.23 -3.91 11.52
CA PRO A 113 2.15 -3.46 12.56
C PRO A 113 3.45 -4.28 12.59
N GLY A 114 4.56 -3.59 12.76
CA GLY A 114 5.91 -4.14 12.71
C GLY A 114 6.53 -4.25 11.32
N SER A 115 5.78 -3.99 10.22
CA SER A 115 6.35 -4.09 8.87
C SER A 115 5.87 -3.07 7.85
N TYR A 116 4.59 -2.66 7.87
CA TYR A 116 4.01 -1.86 6.80
C TYR A 116 2.85 -0.97 7.24
N TYR A 117 2.81 0.24 6.70
CA TYR A 117 1.66 1.14 6.76
C TYR A 117 1.49 1.84 5.43
N ARG A 118 0.24 2.06 5.03
CA ARG A 118 -0.13 2.95 3.94
C ARG A 118 -1.31 3.80 4.36
N MET A 119 -1.14 5.11 4.23
CA MET A 119 -2.10 6.09 4.67
C MET A 119 -2.29 7.16 3.60
N SER A 120 -3.52 7.56 3.31
CA SER A 120 -3.81 8.69 2.42
C SER A 120 -4.88 9.60 2.97
N ARG A 121 -4.91 10.84 2.48
CA ARG A 121 -5.98 11.81 2.70
C ARG A 121 -6.06 12.82 1.57
N ASN A 122 -7.20 13.50 1.46
CA ASN A 122 -7.26 14.75 0.72
C ASN A 122 -6.34 15.80 1.34
N TRP A 123 -5.70 16.57 0.48
CA TRP A 123 -4.70 17.60 0.77
C TRP A 123 -4.99 18.83 -0.09
N ALA A 124 -4.72 20.04 0.42
CA ALA A 124 -4.92 21.30 -0.34
C ALA A 124 -6.20 21.32 -1.21
N ALA A 125 -7.35 21.08 -0.59
CA ALA A 125 -8.66 20.85 -1.22
C ALA A 125 -8.78 19.56 -2.04
N ASN A 126 -8.21 19.53 -3.25
CA ASN A 126 -8.44 18.44 -4.22
C ASN A 126 -7.21 17.56 -4.49
N ASP A 127 -6.09 17.90 -3.87
CA ASP A 127 -4.86 17.12 -3.99
C ASP A 127 -4.92 15.92 -3.05
N ARG A 128 -3.99 15.00 -3.21
CA ARG A 128 -3.91 13.81 -2.39
C ARG A 128 -2.49 13.57 -1.92
N LEU A 129 -2.34 13.43 -0.62
CA LEU A 129 -1.11 12.94 -0.01
C LEU A 129 -1.31 11.47 0.35
N THR A 130 -0.41 10.61 -0.14
CA THR A 130 -0.29 9.21 0.27
C THR A 130 1.10 8.99 0.83
N ILE A 131 1.20 8.32 1.97
CA ILE A 131 2.47 7.91 2.55
C ILE A 131 2.45 6.40 2.80
N GLU A 132 3.48 5.73 2.30
CA GLU A 132 3.77 4.33 2.56
C GLU A 132 5.01 4.26 3.43
N VAL A 133 4.95 3.47 4.50
CA VAL A 133 6.07 3.24 5.42
C VAL A 133 6.30 1.73 5.47
N THR A 134 7.50 1.29 5.10
CA THR A 134 7.93 -0.10 5.22
C THR A 134 9.12 -0.17 6.16
N GLY A 135 9.35 -1.30 6.82
CA GLY A 135 10.57 -1.46 7.62
C GLY A 135 10.48 -2.53 8.68
N ASP A 136 11.24 -2.31 9.74
CA ASP A 136 11.32 -3.15 10.94
C ASP A 136 11.28 -2.28 12.20
N ALA A 137 11.57 -2.86 13.36
CA ALA A 137 11.57 -2.15 14.65
C ALA A 137 12.65 -1.04 14.77
N LYS A 138 13.65 -0.99 13.89
CA LYS A 138 14.82 -0.10 13.97
C LYS A 138 14.93 0.87 12.80
N ARG A 139 14.48 0.48 11.61
CA ARG A 139 14.61 1.26 10.38
C ARG A 139 13.31 1.27 9.59
N SER A 140 13.12 2.33 8.82
CA SER A 140 11.98 2.46 7.92
C SER A 140 12.38 3.13 6.61
N ASN A 141 11.66 2.78 5.55
CA ASN A 141 11.64 3.49 4.28
C ASN A 141 10.26 4.12 4.11
N VAL A 142 10.23 5.43 3.95
CA VAL A 142 9.02 6.21 3.72
C VAL A 142 8.97 6.59 2.25
N THR A 143 7.90 6.21 1.55
CA THR A 143 7.59 6.66 0.20
C THR A 143 6.38 7.59 0.29
N ALA A 144 6.54 8.85 -0.08
CA ALA A 144 5.46 9.82 -0.11
C ALA A 144 5.11 10.18 -1.54
N ILE A 145 3.81 10.17 -1.84
CA ILE A 145 3.24 10.42 -3.16
C ILE A 145 2.28 11.59 -3.03
N TYR A 146 2.55 12.66 -3.77
CA TYR A 146 1.68 13.83 -3.88
C TYR A 146 1.02 13.83 -5.24
N ARG A 147 -0.31 13.80 -5.27
CA ARG A 147 -1.11 13.83 -6.50
C ARG A 147 -1.93 15.11 -6.58
N SER A 148 -1.92 15.78 -7.72
CA SER A 148 -2.69 17.00 -7.97
C SER A 148 -3.14 17.05 -9.42
N SER A 149 -4.39 17.46 -9.65
CA SER A 149 -4.88 17.81 -10.99
C SER A 149 -4.42 19.20 -11.45
N ASN A 150 -3.87 20.02 -10.54
CA ASN A 150 -3.23 21.28 -10.85
C ASN A 150 -1.71 21.09 -11.02
N PRO A 151 -1.14 21.27 -12.22
CA PRO A 151 0.30 21.08 -12.46
C PRO A 151 1.18 22.06 -11.67
N GLU A 152 0.66 23.24 -11.28
CA GLU A 152 1.40 24.18 -10.43
C GLU A 152 1.72 23.59 -9.05
N HIS A 153 0.85 22.72 -8.52
CA HIS A 153 1.07 22.06 -7.23
C HIS A 153 2.07 20.90 -7.32
N LEU A 154 2.49 20.50 -8.52
CA LEU A 154 3.51 19.47 -8.74
C LEU A 154 4.91 20.06 -8.87
N LYS A 155 5.03 21.39 -8.87
CA LYS A 155 6.32 22.05 -8.98
C LYS A 155 7.14 21.91 -7.68
N PRO A 156 8.48 21.91 -7.77
CA PRO A 156 9.35 21.83 -6.60
C PRO A 156 9.09 22.93 -5.57
N GLU A 157 8.76 24.16 -6.00
CA GLU A 157 8.53 25.30 -5.11
C GLU A 157 7.32 25.08 -4.20
N TRP A 158 6.26 24.44 -4.73
CA TRP A 158 5.05 24.10 -3.98
C TRP A 158 5.31 23.00 -2.94
N THR A 159 6.05 21.96 -3.33
CA THR A 159 6.21 20.75 -2.51
C THR A 159 7.48 20.71 -1.66
N ALA A 160 8.41 21.66 -1.84
CA ALA A 160 9.69 21.71 -1.12
C ALA A 160 9.52 21.62 0.41
N ARG A 161 8.55 22.35 0.96
CA ARG A 161 8.27 22.31 2.41
C ARG A 161 7.79 20.93 2.85
N LEU A 162 6.87 20.33 2.11
CA LEU A 162 6.34 19.00 2.40
C LEU A 162 7.46 17.95 2.40
N TRP A 163 8.31 17.97 1.37
CA TRP A 163 9.43 17.04 1.21
C TRP A 163 10.51 17.18 2.26
N LYS A 164 10.74 18.40 2.74
CA LYS A 164 11.62 18.62 3.89
C LYS A 164 11.01 18.08 5.19
N GLN A 165 9.71 18.31 5.40
CA GLN A 165 9.06 17.99 6.68
C GLN A 165 8.81 16.49 6.89
N ILE A 166 8.47 15.72 5.85
CA ILE A 166 8.16 14.28 5.99
C ILE A 166 9.25 13.50 6.75
N PRO A 167 10.53 13.53 6.33
CA PRO A 167 11.58 12.82 7.06
C PRO A 167 11.85 13.40 8.45
N GLU A 168 11.68 14.72 8.66
CA GLU A 168 11.84 15.37 9.97
C GLU A 168 10.77 14.88 10.97
N VAL A 169 9.51 14.88 10.55
CA VAL A 169 8.37 14.39 11.33
C VAL A 169 8.54 12.93 11.68
N ALA A 170 8.88 12.08 10.70
CA ALA A 170 9.06 10.66 10.93
C ALA A 170 10.21 10.38 11.92
N ARG A 171 11.33 11.12 11.82
CA ARG A 171 12.43 11.06 12.79
C ARG A 171 12.08 11.61 14.16
N GLY A 172 11.05 12.46 14.26
CA GLY A 172 10.64 13.13 15.50
C GLY A 172 11.48 14.36 15.81
N THR A 173 12.18 14.94 14.83
CA THR A 173 12.83 16.25 15.00
C THR A 173 11.75 17.32 14.99
N LYS A 174 11.77 18.24 15.96
CA LYS A 174 10.76 19.31 16.06
C LYS A 174 10.71 20.11 14.75
N VAL A 175 9.62 19.98 14.01
CA VAL A 175 9.28 20.92 12.94
C VAL A 175 8.75 22.18 13.64
N SER A 176 9.53 23.26 13.66
CA SER A 176 9.01 24.57 14.08
C SER A 176 7.82 24.90 13.20
N ARG A 177 6.64 25.01 13.82
CA ARG A 177 5.43 25.51 13.15
C ARG A 177 5.62 27.00 12.90
N GLU A 178 6.19 27.36 11.76
CA GLU A 178 5.87 28.66 11.16
C GLU A 178 4.46 28.54 10.61
N VAL A 179 3.53 29.03 11.43
CA VAL A 179 2.12 29.20 11.11
C VAL A 179 2.04 30.40 10.18
N GLY A 180 2.06 30.14 8.87
CA GLY A 180 1.55 31.11 7.89
C GLY A 180 0.04 30.95 7.84
N GLN A 181 -0.67 31.85 8.50
CA GLN A 181 -2.06 32.18 8.17
C GLN A 181 -2.08 33.00 6.88
#